data_AF-A0A2Z6M9G9-F1
#
_entry.id   AF-A0A2Z6M9G9-F1
#
_cell.length_a   1.000
_cell.length_b   1.000
_cell.length_c   1.000
_cell.angle_alpha   90.00
_cell.angle_beta   90.00
_cell.angle_gamma   90.00
#
_symmetry.space_group_name_H-M   'P 1'
#
loop_
_entity.id
_entity.type
_entity.pdbx_description
1 polymer ?
#
loop_
_entity_poly.entity_id
_entity_poly.type
_entity_poly.pdbx_seq_one_letter_code
_entity_poly.pdbx_strand_id
1 'polypeptide(L)'
;MGTESPTKEKPIDHSSLEAEKVAPEPEKDNRTAEQKAIDDWLPITSSRNAKWWYAAFHNVTAMVGAGVLSLPSAMANLGCYSTIAWVASLKKGVQHDVAYGYKATTSPGTVFNFFSALGDVAFAYAGHNVVLEIQATIPSTPEKPSKGPMWRGVLLAYIVVALCYFPVALIGYWMFGNTVADNILTSLNKPTWLIVTANMFVVIHVIGSYQLYAMPVFDMIETMLVKKLRFKPTRLLRFIVRNVYV
;
A
#
# COMPACT_ATOMS: atom_id res chain seq x y z
N MET A 1 -60.09 -53.06 17.99
CA MET A 1 -58.67 -53.37 17.74
C MET A 1 -58.30 -52.74 16.41
N GLY A 2 -57.99 -51.43 16.42
CA GLY A 2 -57.60 -50.67 15.24
C GLY A 2 -56.17 -50.21 15.43
N THR A 3 -55.29 -50.60 14.52
CA THR A 3 -53.85 -50.33 14.53
C THR A 3 -53.58 -48.89 14.10
N GLU A 4 -52.93 -48.10 14.94
CA GLU A 4 -52.41 -46.77 14.56
C GLU A 4 -51.24 -46.92 13.57
N SER A 5 -51.31 -46.17 12.46
CA SER A 5 -50.25 -46.01 11.46
C SER A 5 -49.41 -44.78 11.81
N PRO A 6 -48.07 -44.84 11.73
CA PRO A 6 -47.22 -43.73 12.13
C PRO A 6 -47.24 -42.61 11.07
N THR A 7 -47.55 -41.39 11.49
CA THR A 7 -47.49 -40.18 10.68
C THR A 7 -46.04 -39.92 10.25
N LYS A 8 -45.73 -40.03 8.95
CA LYS A 8 -44.44 -39.63 8.39
C LYS A 8 -44.30 -38.11 8.45
N GLU A 9 -43.40 -37.61 9.29
CA GLU A 9 -42.94 -36.21 9.20
C GLU A 9 -42.24 -35.98 7.85
N LYS A 10 -42.66 -34.92 7.16
CA LYS A 10 -42.07 -34.49 5.88
C LYS A 10 -40.72 -33.83 6.18
N PRO A 11 -39.63 -34.13 5.45
CA PRO A 11 -38.36 -33.44 5.65
C PRO A 11 -38.53 -31.95 5.35
N ILE A 12 -38.04 -31.09 6.24
CA ILE A 12 -37.95 -29.64 5.99
C ILE A 12 -36.90 -29.43 4.91
N ASP A 13 -37.34 -29.01 3.73
CA ASP A 13 -36.48 -28.68 2.60
C ASP A 13 -35.75 -27.36 2.86
N HIS A 14 -34.57 -27.45 3.47
CA HIS A 14 -33.69 -26.31 3.73
C HIS A 14 -33.20 -25.61 2.44
N SER A 15 -33.39 -26.20 1.25
CA SER A 15 -33.00 -25.57 -0.02
C SER A 15 -33.89 -24.38 -0.40
N SER A 16 -35.10 -24.30 0.17
CA SER A 16 -36.03 -23.18 -0.05
C SER A 16 -35.71 -21.93 0.78
N LEU A 17 -34.82 -22.02 1.78
CA LEU A 17 -34.40 -20.88 2.62
C LEU A 17 -33.20 -20.10 2.06
N GLU A 18 -32.52 -20.63 1.03
CA GLU A 18 -31.38 -19.95 0.39
C GLU A 18 -31.79 -19.15 -0.86
N ALA A 19 -33.04 -19.26 -1.31
CA ALA A 19 -33.49 -18.70 -2.59
C ALA A 19 -34.07 -17.27 -2.54
N GLU A 20 -34.14 -16.61 -1.38
CA GLU A 20 -34.69 -15.24 -1.32
C GLU A 20 -33.95 -14.34 -0.34
N LYS A 21 -32.65 -14.11 -0.58
CA LYS A 21 -32.06 -12.82 -0.17
C LYS A 21 -32.57 -11.77 -1.15
N VAL A 22 -33.77 -11.26 -0.87
CA VAL A 22 -34.26 -10.01 -1.46
C VAL A 22 -33.14 -8.98 -1.30
N ALA A 23 -32.61 -8.47 -2.41
CA ALA A 23 -31.67 -7.37 -2.37
C ALA A 23 -32.36 -6.22 -1.61
N PRO A 24 -31.75 -5.64 -0.56
CA PRO A 24 -32.37 -4.57 0.19
C PRO A 24 -32.75 -3.44 -0.77
N GLU A 25 -33.97 -2.91 -0.62
CA GLU A 25 -34.41 -1.75 -1.41
C GLU A 25 -33.37 -0.63 -1.28
N PRO A 26 -33.06 0.08 -2.38
CA PRO A 26 -32.08 1.15 -2.35
C PRO A 26 -32.53 2.21 -1.33
N GLU A 27 -31.70 2.41 -0.31
CA GLU A 27 -31.88 3.47 0.69
C GLU A 27 -32.18 4.80 -0.01
N LYS A 28 -33.28 5.47 0.37
CA LYS A 28 -33.68 6.76 -0.22
C LYS A 28 -32.62 7.81 0.10
N ASP A 29 -31.73 8.03 -0.85
CA ASP A 29 -30.70 9.06 -0.79
C ASP A 29 -31.31 10.47 -0.89
N ASN A 30 -31.55 11.08 0.27
CA ASN A 30 -32.16 12.40 0.48
C ASN A 30 -31.24 13.60 0.13
N ARG A 31 -30.03 13.37 -0.39
CA ARG A 31 -29.10 14.47 -0.76
C ARG A 31 -29.62 15.26 -1.96
N THR A 32 -29.37 16.57 -1.97
CA THR A 32 -29.72 17.44 -3.10
C THR A 32 -28.86 17.12 -4.33
N ALA A 33 -29.34 17.45 -5.53
CA ALA A 33 -28.58 17.22 -6.77
C ALA A 33 -27.21 17.93 -6.77
N GLU A 34 -27.13 19.13 -6.18
CA GLU A 34 -25.87 19.87 -6.00
C GLU A 34 -24.91 19.13 -5.07
N GLN A 35 -25.42 18.58 -3.97
CA GLN A 35 -24.61 17.83 -3.01
C GLN A 35 -24.08 16.52 -3.61
N LYS A 36 -24.89 15.81 -4.41
CA LYS A 36 -24.44 14.64 -5.17
C LYS A 36 -23.36 15.02 -6.19
N ALA A 37 -23.52 16.14 -6.90
CA ALA A 37 -22.52 16.62 -7.85
C ALA A 37 -21.18 17.00 -7.17
N ILE A 38 -21.23 17.57 -5.96
CA ILE A 38 -20.03 17.85 -5.15
C ILE A 38 -19.39 16.55 -4.68
N ASP A 39 -20.17 15.60 -4.18
CA ASP A 39 -19.66 14.33 -3.68
C ASP A 39 -19.04 13.49 -4.81
N ASP A 40 -19.64 13.49 -6.00
CA ASP A 40 -19.09 12.82 -7.19
C ASP A 40 -17.84 13.54 -7.74
N TRP A 41 -17.73 14.85 -7.53
CA TRP A 41 -16.56 15.63 -7.95
C TRP A 41 -15.35 15.37 -7.06
N LEU A 42 -15.53 15.22 -5.75
CA LEU A 42 -14.45 15.01 -4.79
C LEU A 42 -13.91 13.57 -4.84
N PRO A 43 -12.57 13.37 -4.89
CA PRO A 43 -11.97 12.03 -4.96
C PRO A 43 -12.43 11.08 -3.84
N ILE A 44 -12.45 11.53 -2.59
CA ILE A 44 -12.78 10.68 -1.42
C ILE A 44 -14.25 10.26 -1.33
N THR A 45 -15.18 11.07 -1.87
CA THR A 45 -16.63 10.77 -1.83
C THR A 45 -17.17 10.18 -3.13
N SER A 46 -16.38 10.23 -4.22
CA SER A 46 -16.77 9.65 -5.51
C SER A 46 -16.97 8.13 -5.41
N SER A 47 -18.07 7.62 -5.97
CA SER A 47 -18.30 6.18 -6.00
C SER A 47 -17.32 5.50 -6.95
N ARG A 48 -16.60 4.48 -6.46
CA ARG A 48 -15.65 3.69 -7.24
C ARG A 48 -15.87 2.20 -7.03
N ASN A 49 -15.50 1.41 -8.03
CA ASN A 49 -15.72 -0.04 -8.07
C ASN A 49 -14.41 -0.83 -7.94
N ALA A 50 -13.47 -0.39 -7.08
CA ALA A 50 -12.22 -1.10 -6.90
C ALA A 50 -12.42 -2.42 -6.13
N LYS A 51 -11.70 -3.46 -6.56
CA LYS A 51 -11.67 -4.76 -5.85
C LYS A 51 -10.60 -4.72 -4.74
N TRP A 52 -10.72 -5.62 -3.77
CA TRP A 52 -9.80 -5.71 -2.61
C TRP A 52 -8.31 -5.84 -3.01
N TRP A 53 -8.03 -6.51 -4.14
CA TRP A 53 -6.66 -6.68 -4.59
C TRP A 53 -6.05 -5.36 -5.09
N TYR A 54 -6.83 -4.43 -5.64
CA TYR A 54 -6.33 -3.09 -6.00
C TYR A 54 -5.76 -2.38 -4.77
N ALA A 55 -6.40 -2.52 -3.61
CA ALA A 55 -5.83 -1.98 -2.38
C ALA A 55 -4.49 -2.63 -2.03
N ALA A 56 -4.30 -3.93 -2.27
CA ALA A 56 -2.98 -4.55 -2.10
C ALA A 56 -1.95 -3.91 -3.05
N PHE A 57 -2.27 -3.77 -4.34
CA PHE A 57 -1.38 -3.14 -5.31
C PHE A 57 -1.07 -1.67 -4.95
N HIS A 58 -2.07 -0.87 -4.60
CA HIS A 58 -1.87 0.53 -4.18
C HIS A 58 -1.01 0.63 -2.91
N ASN A 59 -1.25 -0.20 -1.90
CA ASN A 59 -0.44 -0.23 -0.68
C ASN A 59 1.01 -0.68 -0.99
N VAL A 60 1.21 -1.71 -1.81
CA VAL A 60 2.55 -2.15 -2.24
C VAL A 60 3.25 -1.05 -3.06
N THR A 61 2.53 -0.34 -3.93
CA THR A 61 3.10 0.78 -4.71
C THR A 61 3.52 1.92 -3.80
N ALA A 62 2.70 2.26 -2.81
CA ALA A 62 2.99 3.34 -1.88
C ALA A 62 4.22 3.05 -1.01
N MET A 63 4.42 1.78 -0.63
CA MET A 63 5.50 1.37 0.28
C MET A 63 6.78 0.91 -0.44
N VAL A 64 6.66 0.09 -1.49
CA VAL A 64 7.81 -0.53 -2.21
C VAL A 64 8.06 0.11 -3.58
N GLY A 65 7.05 0.76 -4.15
CA GLY A 65 7.17 1.51 -5.40
C GLY A 65 6.59 0.88 -6.65
N ALA A 66 6.37 1.75 -7.65
CA ALA A 66 5.81 1.39 -8.95
C ALA A 66 6.64 0.33 -9.71
N GLY A 67 7.94 0.22 -9.42
CA GLY A 67 8.82 -0.79 -10.02
C GLY A 67 8.41 -2.24 -9.72
N VAL A 68 7.69 -2.50 -8.61
CA VAL A 68 7.18 -3.85 -8.29
C VAL A 68 6.00 -4.23 -9.17
N LEU A 69 5.23 -3.25 -9.65
CA LEU A 69 3.97 -3.51 -10.36
C LEU A 69 4.05 -3.30 -11.86
N SER A 70 5.14 -2.70 -12.35
CA SER A 70 5.21 -2.21 -13.71
C SER A 70 5.34 -3.29 -14.78
N LEU A 71 5.35 -4.60 -14.48
CA LEU A 71 5.10 -5.72 -15.44
C LEU A 71 5.27 -7.11 -14.77
N PRO A 72 4.43 -8.12 -15.06
CA PRO A 72 4.68 -9.52 -14.69
C PRO A 72 6.01 -10.08 -15.24
N SER A 73 6.49 -9.55 -16.36
CA SER A 73 7.79 -9.89 -16.95
C SER A 73 8.98 -9.39 -16.11
N ALA A 74 8.83 -8.27 -15.38
CA ALA A 74 9.85 -7.77 -14.46
C ALA A 74 9.92 -8.65 -13.19
N MET A 75 8.78 -9.14 -12.70
CA MET A 75 8.72 -10.10 -11.59
C MET A 75 9.33 -11.47 -11.95
N ALA A 76 9.15 -11.90 -13.20
CA ALA A 76 9.56 -13.24 -13.63
C ALA A 76 11.08 -13.41 -13.77
N ASN A 77 11.84 -12.34 -14.04
CA ASN A 77 13.25 -12.51 -14.40
C ASN A 77 14.29 -11.63 -13.71
N LEU A 78 14.03 -10.45 -13.09
CA LEU A 78 15.08 -9.63 -12.40
C LEU A 78 14.64 -8.29 -11.72
N GLY A 79 13.35 -7.96 -11.62
CA GLY A 79 12.90 -6.55 -11.65
C GLY A 79 12.33 -5.91 -10.38
N CYS A 80 12.97 -6.03 -9.21
CA CYS A 80 12.76 -5.05 -8.14
C CYS A 80 14.10 -4.66 -7.50
N TYR A 81 14.21 -3.39 -7.07
CA TYR A 81 15.42 -2.85 -6.42
C TYR A 81 15.91 -3.76 -5.29
N SER A 82 14.99 -4.27 -4.47
CA SER A 82 15.30 -5.21 -3.38
C SER A 82 15.99 -6.48 -3.90
N THR A 83 15.42 -7.14 -4.92
CA THR A 83 16.00 -8.36 -5.50
C THR A 83 17.37 -8.13 -6.10
N ILE A 84 17.55 -7.02 -6.82
CA ILE A 84 18.85 -6.65 -7.35
C ILE A 84 19.85 -6.45 -6.20
N ALA A 85 19.45 -5.73 -5.14
CA ALA A 85 20.30 -5.44 -4.00
C ALA A 85 20.78 -6.70 -3.26
N TRP A 86 19.87 -7.59 -2.86
CA TRP A 86 20.26 -8.77 -2.09
C TRP A 86 20.97 -9.83 -2.95
N VAL A 87 20.56 -10.03 -4.21
CA VAL A 87 21.25 -10.95 -5.13
C VAL A 87 22.66 -10.46 -5.46
N ALA A 88 22.84 -9.17 -5.72
CA ALA A 88 24.16 -8.60 -5.97
C ALA A 88 25.05 -8.69 -4.72
N SER A 89 24.47 -8.49 -3.53
CA SER A 89 25.18 -8.66 -2.26
C SER A 89 25.64 -10.10 -2.07
N LEU A 90 24.77 -11.10 -2.34
CA LEU A 90 25.15 -12.52 -2.32
C LEU A 90 26.30 -12.82 -3.27
N LYS A 91 26.19 -12.35 -4.52
CA LYS A 91 27.22 -12.57 -5.55
C LYS A 91 28.56 -11.94 -5.19
N LYS A 92 28.55 -10.84 -4.44
CA LYS A 92 29.78 -10.14 -4.05
C LYS A 92 30.57 -10.89 -2.98
N GLY A 93 29.94 -11.80 -2.23
CA GLY A 93 30.63 -12.54 -1.18
C GLY A 93 30.82 -11.71 0.10
N VAL A 94 31.05 -12.41 1.22
CA VAL A 94 31.34 -11.78 2.51
C VAL A 94 32.65 -11.01 2.35
N GLN A 95 32.64 -9.72 2.67
CA GLN A 95 33.83 -8.89 2.50
C GLN A 95 34.95 -9.30 3.47
N HIS A 96 36.20 -9.17 3.03
CA HIS A 96 37.35 -9.36 3.89
C HIS A 96 37.31 -8.34 5.05
N ASP A 97 37.59 -8.79 6.27
CA ASP A 97 37.54 -8.00 7.52
C ASP A 97 36.16 -7.47 7.91
N VAL A 98 35.09 -8.23 7.63
CA VAL A 98 33.74 -7.88 8.10
C VAL A 98 33.65 -7.91 9.63
N ALA A 99 33.30 -6.76 10.21
CA ALA A 99 33.00 -6.64 11.64
C ALA A 99 31.48 -6.64 11.84
N TYR A 100 31.00 -7.49 12.74
CA TYR A 100 29.60 -7.51 13.18
C TYR A 100 29.51 -6.91 14.57
N GLY A 101 28.73 -5.84 14.75
CA GLY A 101 28.53 -5.21 16.04
C GLY A 101 27.97 -3.80 15.94
N TYR A 102 28.22 -2.97 16.94
CA TYR A 102 27.81 -1.57 16.89
C TYR A 102 28.74 -0.76 15.99
N LYS A 103 28.15 0.09 15.15
CA LYS A 103 28.88 1.06 14.32
C LYS A 103 29.50 2.19 15.17
N ALA A 104 28.85 2.55 16.29
CA ALA A 104 29.36 3.53 17.24
C ALA A 104 30.17 2.85 18.35
N THR A 105 31.29 3.47 18.74
CA THR A 105 32.16 3.00 19.83
C THR A 105 31.81 3.63 21.18
N THR A 106 30.95 4.66 21.20
CA THR A 106 30.52 5.37 22.40
C THR A 106 29.09 5.03 22.78
N SER A 107 28.80 4.95 24.08
CA SER A 107 27.45 4.65 24.58
C SER A 107 26.38 5.63 24.07
N PRO A 108 26.59 6.96 24.05
CA PRO A 108 25.63 7.89 23.47
C PRO A 108 25.42 7.67 21.98
N GLY A 109 26.49 7.40 21.22
CA GLY A 109 26.39 7.12 19.79
C GLY A 109 25.57 5.87 19.49
N THR A 110 25.72 4.81 20.29
CA THR A 110 24.91 3.59 20.17
C THR A 110 23.43 3.86 20.45
N VAL A 111 23.12 4.67 21.47
CA VAL A 111 21.73 5.05 21.78
C VAL A 111 21.11 5.87 20.64
N PHE A 112 21.82 6.87 20.11
CA PHE A 112 21.33 7.65 18.98
C PHE A 112 21.15 6.79 17.73
N ASN A 113 22.10 5.92 17.41
CA ASN A 113 21.96 4.99 16.28
C ASN A 113 20.76 4.06 16.43
N PHE A 114 20.48 3.58 17.65
CA PHE A 114 19.30 2.76 17.91
C PHE A 114 18.00 3.52 17.63
N PHE A 115 17.87 4.76 18.11
CA PHE A 115 16.69 5.58 17.83
C PHE A 115 16.58 5.98 16.36
N SER A 116 17.70 6.28 15.69
CA SER A 116 17.72 6.52 14.24
C SER A 116 17.24 5.29 13.47
N ALA A 117 17.71 4.10 13.82
CA ALA A 117 17.27 2.85 13.19
C ALA A 117 15.77 2.57 13.43
N LEU A 118 15.23 2.87 14.61
CA LEU A 118 13.79 2.82 14.85
C LEU A 118 13.02 3.80 13.97
N GLY A 119 13.56 5.01 13.77
CA GLY A 119 13.02 6.01 12.85
C GLY A 119 13.00 5.52 11.40
N ASP A 120 14.09 4.92 10.93
CA ASP A 120 14.20 4.36 9.58
C ASP A 120 13.19 3.23 9.37
N VAL A 121 13.02 2.34 10.34
CA VAL A 121 12.00 1.28 10.30
C VAL A 121 10.60 1.89 10.26
N ALA A 122 10.30 2.86 11.14
CA ALA A 122 8.99 3.50 11.16
C ALA A 122 8.66 4.21 9.83
N PHE A 123 9.64 4.90 9.24
CA PHE A 123 9.52 5.56 7.94
C PHE A 123 9.35 4.55 6.79
N ALA A 124 10.10 3.45 6.81
CA ALA A 124 10.02 2.41 5.78
C ALA A 124 8.65 1.72 5.71
N TYR A 125 7.89 1.71 6.81
CA TYR A 125 6.51 1.20 6.89
C TYR A 125 5.43 2.30 6.88
N ALA A 126 5.75 3.51 6.44
CA ALA A 126 4.83 4.67 6.46
C ALA A 126 3.76 4.64 5.33
N GLY A 127 2.93 3.60 5.26
CA GLY A 127 1.78 3.54 4.32
C GLY A 127 0.48 4.16 4.84
N HIS A 128 0.43 4.51 6.13
CA HIS A 128 -0.80 4.89 6.84
C HIS A 128 -1.51 6.11 6.25
N ASN A 129 -0.75 7.05 5.69
CA ASN A 129 -1.27 8.33 5.18
C ASN A 129 -2.17 8.19 3.95
N VAL A 130 -2.05 7.08 3.22
CA VAL A 130 -2.85 6.82 2.00
C VAL A 130 -3.96 5.79 2.24
N VAL A 131 -4.08 5.23 3.45
CA VAL A 131 -5.04 4.15 3.76
C VAL A 131 -6.48 4.60 3.50
N LEU A 132 -6.87 5.78 3.98
CA LEU A 132 -8.25 6.26 3.81
C LEU A 132 -8.60 6.53 2.35
N GLU A 133 -7.66 7.07 1.57
CA GLU A 133 -7.85 7.30 0.14
C GLU A 133 -8.01 5.98 -0.62
N ILE A 134 -7.13 5.01 -0.36
CA ILE A 134 -7.23 3.68 -0.97
C ILE A 134 -8.54 3.01 -0.57
N GLN A 135 -8.97 3.18 0.70
CA GLN A 135 -10.20 2.58 1.21
C GLN A 135 -11.44 3.16 0.55
N ALA A 136 -11.44 4.46 0.26
CA ALA A 136 -12.52 5.15 -0.43
C ALA A 136 -12.73 4.62 -1.86
N THR A 137 -11.72 4.00 -2.48
CA THR A 137 -11.88 3.40 -3.80
C THR A 137 -12.67 2.08 -3.78
N ILE A 138 -12.75 1.42 -2.61
CA ILE A 138 -13.44 0.14 -2.44
C ILE A 138 -14.91 0.42 -2.11
N PRO A 139 -15.87 -0.18 -2.85
CA PRO A 139 -17.29 -0.07 -2.51
C PRO A 139 -17.55 -0.46 -1.06
N SER A 140 -18.29 0.37 -0.34
CA SER A 140 -18.76 0.11 1.01
C SER A 140 -20.27 0.29 1.05
N THR A 141 -20.98 -0.69 1.60
CA THR A 141 -22.39 -0.56 1.99
C THR A 141 -22.50 -0.73 3.51
N PRO A 142 -23.60 -0.29 4.15
CA PRO A 142 -23.80 -0.52 5.59
C PRO A 142 -23.67 -2.00 5.98
N GLU A 143 -24.09 -2.92 5.11
CA GLU A 143 -24.03 -4.37 5.32
C GLU A 143 -22.65 -4.98 5.00
N LYS A 144 -21.90 -4.37 4.06
CA LYS A 144 -20.59 -4.85 3.61
C LYS A 144 -19.55 -3.74 3.69
N PRO A 145 -18.94 -3.54 4.88
CA PRO A 145 -18.01 -2.45 5.09
C PRO A 145 -16.68 -2.68 4.35
N SER A 146 -16.13 -1.63 3.74
CA SER A 146 -14.84 -1.67 3.01
C SER A 146 -13.64 -2.05 3.88
N LYS A 147 -13.76 -1.96 5.22
CA LYS A 147 -12.71 -2.34 6.19
C LYS A 147 -12.19 -3.78 6.00
N GLY A 148 -13.08 -4.73 5.67
CA GLY A 148 -12.72 -6.14 5.53
C GLY A 148 -11.84 -6.39 4.30
N PRO A 149 -12.30 -6.02 3.09
CA PRO A 149 -11.48 -5.98 1.87
C PRO A 149 -10.16 -5.23 2.05
N MET A 150 -10.19 -4.06 2.69
CA MET A 150 -9.01 -3.24 2.94
C MET A 150 -7.99 -3.97 3.82
N TRP A 151 -8.42 -4.59 4.92
CA TRP A 151 -7.52 -5.34 5.81
C TRP A 151 -6.79 -6.47 5.08
N ARG A 152 -7.48 -7.20 4.19
CA ARG A 152 -6.84 -8.24 3.35
C ARG A 152 -5.79 -7.64 2.42
N GLY A 153 -6.09 -6.49 1.82
CA GLY A 153 -5.15 -5.76 0.97
C GLY A 153 -3.90 -5.30 1.73
N VAL A 154 -4.08 -4.71 2.91
CA VAL A 154 -2.99 -4.24 3.78
C VAL A 154 -2.13 -5.41 4.26
N LEU A 155 -2.74 -6.51 4.74
CA LEU A 155 -2.00 -7.68 5.20
C LEU A 155 -1.11 -8.26 4.08
N LEU A 156 -1.67 -8.41 2.88
CA LEU A 156 -0.91 -8.90 1.72
C LEU A 156 0.24 -7.94 1.37
N ALA A 157 -0.01 -6.63 1.40
CA ALA A 157 1.02 -5.63 1.13
C ALA A 157 2.17 -5.71 2.14
N TYR A 158 1.88 -5.83 3.43
CA TYR A 158 2.91 -5.95 4.47
C TYR A 158 3.74 -7.23 4.34
N ILE A 159 3.13 -8.35 3.93
CA ILE A 159 3.88 -9.59 3.63
C ILE A 159 4.85 -9.35 2.47
N VAL A 160 4.41 -8.71 1.39
CA VAL A 160 5.28 -8.40 0.23
C VAL A 160 6.41 -7.44 0.63
N VAL A 161 6.11 -6.40 1.42
CA VAL A 161 7.11 -5.45 1.94
C VAL A 161 8.14 -6.19 2.80
N ALA A 162 7.71 -7.06 3.71
CA ALA A 162 8.59 -7.86 4.55
C ALA A 162 9.52 -8.75 3.70
N LEU A 163 8.99 -9.42 2.66
CA LEU A 163 9.78 -10.21 1.72
C LEU A 163 10.77 -9.37 0.90
N CYS A 164 10.54 -8.07 0.75
CA CYS A 164 11.46 -7.16 0.09
C CYS A 164 12.53 -6.62 1.06
N TYR A 165 12.17 -6.31 2.30
CA TYR A 165 13.06 -5.64 3.25
C TYR A 165 13.96 -6.62 4.01
N PHE A 166 13.41 -7.74 4.51
CA PHE A 166 14.17 -8.67 5.33
C PHE A 166 15.36 -9.29 4.59
N PRO A 167 15.24 -9.80 3.34
CA PRO A 167 16.39 -10.34 2.63
C PRO A 167 17.48 -9.29 2.42
N VAL A 168 17.12 -8.05 2.08
CA VAL A 168 18.09 -6.96 1.89
C VAL A 168 18.82 -6.63 3.19
N ALA A 169 18.08 -6.51 4.30
CA ALA A 169 18.66 -6.20 5.60
C ALA A 169 19.56 -7.35 6.11
N LEU A 170 19.06 -8.58 6.10
CA LEU A 170 19.77 -9.75 6.63
C LEU A 170 20.99 -10.10 5.78
N ILE A 171 20.82 -10.23 4.46
CA ILE A 171 21.92 -10.54 3.56
C ILE A 171 22.89 -9.36 3.50
N GLY A 172 22.40 -8.13 3.36
CA GLY A 172 23.27 -6.96 3.31
C GLY A 172 24.16 -6.83 4.53
N TYR A 173 23.58 -6.96 5.73
CA TYR A 173 24.36 -6.93 6.95
C TYR A 173 25.29 -8.15 7.07
N TRP A 174 24.87 -9.34 6.63
CA TRP A 174 25.75 -10.52 6.62
C TRP A 174 26.95 -10.36 5.68
N MET A 175 26.80 -9.69 4.53
CA MET A 175 27.89 -9.55 3.56
C MET A 175 28.85 -8.39 3.88
N PHE A 176 28.35 -7.29 4.47
CA PHE A 176 29.10 -6.05 4.68
C PHE A 176 29.32 -5.65 6.15
N GLY A 177 28.57 -6.24 7.09
CA GLY A 177 28.65 -5.92 8.53
C GLY A 177 28.49 -4.43 8.80
N ASN A 178 29.30 -3.90 9.72
CA ASN A 178 29.25 -2.49 10.16
C ASN A 178 29.69 -1.48 9.09
N THR A 179 30.27 -1.96 7.98
CA THR A 179 30.70 -1.12 6.85
C THR A 179 29.61 -0.92 5.80
N VAL A 180 28.43 -1.53 5.99
CA VAL A 180 27.29 -1.32 5.11
C VAL A 180 26.93 0.17 5.07
N ALA A 181 26.82 0.69 3.85
CA ALA A 181 26.29 2.03 3.60
C ALA A 181 24.76 2.03 3.69
N ASP A 182 24.18 3.19 4.00
CA ASP A 182 22.72 3.35 4.12
C ASP A 182 21.99 2.96 2.82
N ASN A 183 22.62 3.27 1.67
CA ASN A 183 22.26 2.67 0.39
C ASN A 183 23.16 1.44 0.12
N ILE A 184 22.58 0.24 0.23
CA ILE A 184 23.32 -1.01 0.00
C ILE A 184 23.97 -1.10 -1.39
N LEU A 185 23.44 -0.42 -2.42
CA LEU A 185 24.04 -0.43 -3.75
C LEU A 185 25.39 0.29 -3.80
N THR A 186 25.60 1.30 -2.94
CA THR A 186 26.92 1.94 -2.85
C THR A 186 27.95 1.02 -2.23
N SER A 187 27.54 0.10 -1.35
CA SER A 187 28.41 -0.96 -0.81
C SER A 187 28.88 -1.96 -1.88
N LEU A 188 28.18 -2.07 -3.01
CA LEU A 188 28.57 -2.96 -4.11
C LEU A 188 29.80 -2.46 -4.87
N ASN A 189 29.99 -1.14 -5.04
CA ASN A 189 31.06 -0.47 -5.81
C ASN A 189 31.17 -0.84 -7.31
N LYS A 190 30.91 -2.10 -7.70
CA LYS A 190 30.93 -2.62 -9.09
C LYS A 190 29.90 -3.76 -9.25
N PRO A 191 29.39 -3.99 -10.48
CA PRO A 191 29.58 -3.19 -11.69
C PRO A 191 28.68 -1.94 -11.72
N THR A 192 29.18 -0.82 -12.22
CA THR A 192 28.49 0.48 -12.18
C THR A 192 27.15 0.49 -12.93
N TRP A 193 27.03 -0.24 -14.03
CA TRP A 193 25.78 -0.29 -14.81
C TRP A 193 24.60 -0.81 -13.97
N LEU A 194 24.84 -1.79 -13.08
CA LEU A 194 23.81 -2.36 -12.21
C LEU A 194 23.33 -1.33 -11.18
N ILE A 195 24.27 -0.57 -10.60
CA ILE A 195 23.98 0.50 -9.64
C ILE A 195 23.16 1.60 -10.32
N VAL A 196 23.53 1.99 -11.54
CA VAL A 196 22.80 3.01 -12.31
C VAL A 196 21.38 2.54 -12.64
N THR A 197 21.21 1.31 -13.14
CA THR A 197 19.88 0.76 -13.44
C THR A 197 19.00 0.68 -12.18
N ALA A 198 19.56 0.24 -11.05
CA ALA A 198 18.81 0.15 -9.81
C ALA A 198 18.44 1.54 -9.25
N ASN A 199 19.33 2.53 -9.35
CA ASN A 199 19.02 3.92 -9.00
C ASN A 199 17.94 4.52 -9.92
N MET A 200 17.91 4.18 -11.22
CA MET A 200 16.84 4.60 -12.13
C MET A 200 15.47 4.05 -11.69
N PHE A 201 15.40 2.81 -11.21
CA PHE A 201 14.17 2.26 -10.63
C PHE A 201 13.74 3.01 -9.37
N VAL A 202 14.68 3.45 -8.52
CA VAL A 202 14.38 4.30 -7.36
C VAL A 202 13.77 5.63 -7.82
N VAL A 203 14.29 6.26 -8.87
CA VAL A 203 13.73 7.51 -9.40
C VAL A 203 12.29 7.30 -9.89
N ILE A 204 12.03 6.25 -10.68
CA ILE A 204 10.68 5.92 -11.17
C ILE A 204 9.73 5.66 -9.99
N HIS A 205 10.21 4.94 -8.97
CA HIS A 205 9.47 4.70 -7.73
C HIS A 205 9.10 6.01 -7.03
N VAL A 206 10.06 6.89 -6.80
CA VAL A 206 9.85 8.16 -6.08
C VAL A 206 8.85 9.05 -6.81
N ILE A 207 8.93 9.13 -8.14
CA ILE A 207 7.96 9.87 -8.95
C ILE A 207 6.55 9.28 -8.77
N GLY A 208 6.39 7.96 -8.87
CA GLY A 208 5.10 7.31 -8.69
C GLY A 208 4.55 7.45 -7.28
N SER A 209 5.39 7.28 -6.26
CA SER A 209 5.02 7.46 -4.86
C SER A 209 4.61 8.88 -4.57
N TYR A 210 5.32 9.90 -5.09
CA TYR A 210 4.91 11.29 -4.94
C TYR A 210 3.48 11.52 -5.40
N GLN A 211 3.08 10.98 -6.56
CA GLN A 211 1.70 11.10 -7.05
C GLN A 211 0.68 10.45 -6.09
N LEU A 212 1.01 9.30 -5.51
CA LEU A 212 0.14 8.63 -4.52
C LEU A 212 0.06 9.38 -3.18
N TYR A 213 1.17 9.92 -2.68
CA TYR A 213 1.21 10.65 -1.41
C TYR A 213 0.69 12.08 -1.51
N ALA A 214 0.68 12.68 -2.70
CA ALA A 214 0.12 14.00 -2.93
C ALA A 214 -1.43 13.98 -3.02
N MET A 215 -2.04 12.87 -3.46
CA MET A 215 -3.50 12.77 -3.59
C MET A 215 -4.29 13.02 -2.30
N PRO A 216 -3.90 12.53 -1.10
CA PRO A 216 -4.64 12.81 0.13
C PRO A 216 -4.58 14.29 0.49
N VAL A 217 -3.46 14.95 0.17
CA VAL A 217 -3.28 16.37 0.44
C VAL A 217 -4.11 17.21 -0.54
N PHE A 218 -4.11 16.86 -1.83
CA PHE A 218 -5.00 17.47 -2.81
C PHE A 218 -6.46 17.30 -2.42
N ASP A 219 -6.87 16.12 -1.98
CA ASP A 219 -8.24 15.85 -1.54
C ASP A 219 -8.61 16.66 -0.29
N MET A 220 -7.71 16.78 0.68
CA MET A 220 -7.90 17.62 1.86
C MET A 220 -8.12 19.09 1.46
N ILE A 221 -7.27 19.64 0.58
CA ILE A 221 -7.37 21.03 0.13
C ILE A 221 -8.63 21.24 -0.72
N GLU A 222 -8.91 20.37 -1.70
CA GLU A 222 -10.12 20.41 -2.55
C GLU A 222 -11.40 20.35 -1.68
N THR A 223 -11.43 19.46 -0.67
CA THR A 223 -12.54 19.33 0.27
C THR A 223 -12.72 20.58 1.14
N MET A 224 -11.65 21.16 1.66
CA MET A 224 -11.74 22.40 2.44
C MET A 224 -12.24 23.57 1.59
N LEU A 225 -11.73 23.73 0.37
CA LEU A 225 -12.15 24.81 -0.53
C LEU A 225 -13.62 24.70 -0.94
N VAL A 226 -14.09 23.51 -1.28
CA VAL A 226 -15.45 23.31 -1.78
C VAL A 226 -16.48 23.20 -0.63
N LYS A 227 -16.21 22.39 0.41
CA LYS A 227 -17.19 22.14 1.48
C LYS A 227 -17.19 23.20 2.58
N LYS A 228 -16.02 23.74 2.97
CA LYS A 228 -15.94 24.77 4.03
C LYS A 228 -15.95 26.19 3.48
N LEU A 229 -15.13 26.46 2.46
CA LEU A 229 -14.99 27.81 1.88
C LEU A 229 -15.96 28.09 0.73
N ARG A 230 -16.80 27.11 0.35
CA ARG A 230 -17.88 27.22 -0.64
C ARG A 230 -17.41 27.68 -2.03
N PHE A 231 -16.20 27.31 -2.44
CA PHE A 231 -15.73 27.55 -3.80
C PHE A 231 -16.44 26.61 -4.77
N LYS A 232 -16.66 27.08 -6.01
CA LYS A 232 -17.31 26.28 -7.05
C LYS A 232 -16.37 25.15 -7.52
N PRO A 233 -16.83 23.89 -7.58
CA PRO A 233 -16.04 22.77 -8.08
C PRO A 233 -15.79 22.93 -9.59
N THR A 234 -14.63 23.46 -9.96
CA THR A 234 -14.25 23.71 -11.36
C THR A 234 -12.94 23.02 -11.71
N ARG A 235 -12.75 22.69 -12.99
CA ARG A 235 -11.47 22.12 -13.48
C ARG A 235 -10.31 23.08 -13.25
N LEU A 236 -10.55 24.39 -13.33
CA LEU A 236 -9.55 25.41 -13.05
C LEU A 236 -9.12 25.40 -11.58
N LEU A 237 -10.08 25.32 -10.64
CA LEU A 237 -9.78 25.19 -9.22
C LEU A 237 -8.89 23.98 -8.95
N ARG A 238 -9.27 22.82 -9.50
CA ARG A 238 -8.48 21.59 -9.39
C ARG A 238 -7.09 21.75 -9.97
N PHE A 239 -6.96 22.38 -11.13
CA PHE A 239 -5.66 22.63 -11.76
C PHE A 239 -4.78 23.53 -10.88
N ILE A 240 -5.32 24.65 -10.37
CA ILE A 240 -4.57 25.58 -9.52
C ILE A 240 -4.12 24.88 -8.23
N VAL A 241 -5.03 24.20 -7.53
CA VAL A 241 -4.72 23.49 -6.27
C VAL A 241 -3.61 22.47 -6.48
N ARG A 242 -3.66 21.72 -7.59
CA ARG A 242 -2.68 20.67 -7.87
C ARG A 242 -1.34 21.18 -8.38
N ASN A 243 -1.25 22.41 -8.89
CA ASN A 243 0.02 23.00 -9.34
C ASN A 243 0.65 23.92 -8.29
N VAL A 244 -0.12 24.53 -7.39
CA VAL A 244 0.41 25.40 -6.33
C VAL A 244 1.09 24.61 -5.20
N TYR A 245 0.65 23.35 -5.00
CA TYR A 245 1.21 22.47 -3.98
C TYR A 245 2.46 21.70 -4.45
N VAL A 246 2.73 21.66 -5.76
CA VAL A 246 3.88 20.96 -6.38
C VAL A 246 5.05 21.92 -6.50
#